data_AF-A0A561QSQ9-F1
#
_entry.id   AF-A0A561QSQ9-F1
#
_cell.length_a   1.000
_cell.length_b   1.000
_cell.length_c   1.000
_cell.angle_alpha   90.00
_cell.angle_beta   90.00
_cell.angle_gamma   90.00
#
_symmetry.space_group_name_H-M   'P 1'
#
loop_
_entity.id
_entity.type
_entity.pdbx_description
1 polymer ?
#
loop_
_entity_poly.entity_id
_entity_poly.type
_entity_poly.pdbx_seq_one_letter_code
_entity_poly.pdbx_strand_id
1 'polypeptide(L)' 'MTVSISNFHASTENMLAADQVASLVAQARVAAGYSVDDLAVTTGLVNDEIVEIENGSVSDPAKLKRIAAALRLPASAFHA' A
#
# COMPACT_ATOMS: atom_id res chain seq x y z
N MET A 1 -3.13 24.71 -5.08
CA MET A 1 -2.04 23.76 -5.42
C MET A 1 -2.71 22.46 -5.83
N THR A 2 -2.69 22.14 -7.12
CA THR A 2 -3.28 20.91 -7.66
C THR A 2 -2.17 19.86 -7.69
N VAL A 3 -2.25 18.85 -6.82
CA VAL A 3 -1.35 17.70 -6.93
C VAL A 3 -1.83 16.85 -8.10
N SER A 4 -1.08 16.92 -9.20
CA SER A 4 -1.26 16.10 -10.40
C SER A 4 -0.96 14.65 -10.07
N ILE A 5 -1.99 13.79 -10.12
CA ILE A 5 -1.85 12.34 -10.05
C ILE A 5 -1.81 11.84 -11.49
N SER A 6 -0.63 11.91 -12.09
CA SER A 6 -0.39 11.35 -13.42
C SER A 6 0.55 10.18 -13.30
N ASN A 7 0.14 9.06 -13.91
CA ASN A 7 0.94 7.90 -14.30
C ASN A 7 0.80 6.62 -13.44
N PHE A 8 -0.43 6.11 -13.30
CA PHE A 8 -0.69 4.70 -12.97
C PHE A 8 -0.33 3.79 -14.15
N HIS A 9 0.96 3.56 -14.38
CA HIS A 9 1.42 2.62 -15.41
C HIS A 9 1.44 1.20 -14.84
N ALA A 10 0.24 0.64 -14.59
CA ALA A 10 0.08 -0.78 -14.34
C ALA A 10 0.33 -1.52 -15.67
N SER A 11 1.59 -1.86 -15.92
CA SER A 11 2.00 -2.58 -17.12
C SER A 11 1.78 -4.08 -16.86
N THR A 12 0.70 -4.59 -17.43
CA THR A 12 0.57 -5.95 -17.98
C THR A 12 0.75 -7.15 -17.02
N GLU A 13 -0.39 -7.73 -16.67
CA GLU A 13 -0.67 -9.18 -16.52
C GLU A 13 0.03 -10.00 -15.41
N ASN A 14 -0.82 -10.63 -14.58
CA ASN A 14 -0.60 -11.90 -13.85
C ASN A 14 0.20 -11.87 -12.53
N MET A 15 -0.52 -11.89 -11.39
CA MET A 15 -0.04 -11.80 -9.99
C MET A 15 0.80 -10.54 -9.75
N LEU A 16 0.23 -9.55 -9.04
CA LEU A 16 1.01 -8.41 -8.55
C LEU A 16 2.20 -8.95 -7.76
N ALA A 17 3.41 -8.79 -8.30
CA ALA A 17 4.64 -9.15 -7.60
C ALA A 17 4.70 -8.37 -6.28
N ALA A 18 5.31 -8.95 -5.25
CA ALA A 18 5.39 -8.32 -3.92
C ALA A 18 5.92 -6.87 -4.00
N ASP A 19 6.88 -6.61 -4.88
CA ASP A 19 7.39 -5.27 -5.23
C ASP A 19 6.32 -4.29 -5.77
N GLN A 20 5.40 -4.76 -6.61
CA GLN A 20 4.34 -3.92 -7.16
C GLN A 20 3.33 -3.56 -6.08
N VAL A 21 2.98 -4.52 -5.23
CA VAL A 21 2.10 -4.27 -4.07
C VAL A 21 2.76 -3.29 -3.11
N ALA A 22 4.06 -3.46 -2.85
CA ALA A 22 4.86 -2.59 -2.01
C ALA A 22 4.84 -1.13 -2.48
N SER A 23 5.11 -0.92 -3.77
CA SER A 23 5.05 0.41 -4.39
C SER A 23 3.63 0.98 -4.36
N LEU A 24 2.60 0.15 -4.52
CA LEU A 24 1.20 0.55 -4.42
C LEU A 24 0.82 1.02 -3.01
N VAL A 25 1.26 0.30 -1.97
CA VAL A 25 1.03 0.68 -0.57
C VAL A 25 1.69 2.01 -0.26
N ALA A 26 2.96 2.19 -0.65
CA ALA A 26 3.69 3.43 -0.44
C ALA A 26 3.01 4.61 -1.14
N GLN A 27 2.60 4.43 -2.39
CA GLN A 27 1.90 5.46 -3.15
C GLN A 27 0.53 5.77 -2.56
N ALA A 28 -0.24 4.75 -2.18
CA ALA A 28 -1.57 4.93 -1.57
C ALA A 28 -1.48 5.67 -0.23
N ARG A 29 -0.47 5.37 0.58
CA ARG A 29 -0.17 6.08 1.82
C ARG A 29 0.13 7.56 1.57
N VAL A 30 1.02 7.86 0.62
CA VAL A 30 1.38 9.24 0.26
C VAL A 30 0.19 9.99 -0.35
N ALA A 31 -0.59 9.35 -1.21
CA ALA A 31 -1.79 9.93 -1.82
C ALA A 31 -2.88 10.24 -0.78
N ALA A 32 -2.99 9.41 0.25
CA ALA A 32 -3.89 9.64 1.38
C ALA A 32 -3.34 10.66 2.40
N GLY A 33 -2.08 11.08 2.28
CA GLY A 33 -1.44 12.05 3.16
C GLY A 33 -1.01 11.50 4.52
N TYR A 34 -0.89 10.18 4.67
CA TYR A 34 -0.46 9.53 5.91
C TYR A 34 1.06 9.33 5.94
N SER A 35 1.68 9.50 7.11
CA SER A 35 3.04 8.98 7.33
C SER A 35 2.99 7.49 7.67
N VAL A 36 4.14 6.80 7.63
CA VAL A 36 4.24 5.40 8.07
C VAL A 36 3.73 5.25 9.51
N ASP A 37 4.04 6.23 10.36
CA ASP A 37 3.59 6.27 11.75
C ASP A 37 2.07 6.43 11.88
N ASP A 38 1.49 7.37 11.14
CA ASP A 38 0.03 7.56 11.17
C ASP A 38 -0.71 6.33 10.63
N LEU A 39 -0.15 5.67 9.61
CA LEU A 39 -0.71 4.45 9.05
C LEU A 39 -0.57 3.28 10.05
N ALA A 40 0.55 3.17 10.76
CA ALA A 40 0.77 2.19 11.83
C ALA A 40 -0.27 2.33 12.94
N VAL A 41 -0.48 3.55 13.44
CA VAL A 41 -1.49 3.85 14.46
C VAL A 41 -2.90 3.54 13.97
N THR A 42 -3.22 3.84 12.71
CA THR A 42 -4.55 3.62 12.14
C THR A 42 -4.85 2.14 11.88
N THR A 43 -3.85 1.39 11.40
CA THR A 43 -3.99 -0.05 11.04
C THR A 43 -3.74 -0.99 12.21
N GLY A 44 -3.07 -0.51 13.27
CA GLY A 44 -2.57 -1.32 14.38
C GLY A 44 -1.40 -2.22 13.98
N LEU A 45 -0.68 -1.89 12.91
CA LEU A 45 0.55 -2.55 12.49
C LEU A 45 1.76 -1.83 13.07
N VAL A 46 2.90 -2.53 13.20
CA VAL A 46 4.17 -1.90 13.58
C VAL A 46 4.73 -1.15 12.37
N ASN A 47 5.36 0.01 12.60
CA ASN A 47 6.00 0.81 11.54
C ASN A 47 6.96 -0.03 10.69
N ASP A 48 7.72 -0.92 11.33
CA ASP A 48 8.65 -1.85 10.67
C ASP A 48 7.92 -2.81 9.71
N GLU A 49 6.76 -3.31 10.11
CA GLU A 49 5.93 -4.16 9.23
C GLU A 49 5.44 -3.39 7.99
N ILE A 50 5.10 -2.10 8.14
CA ILE A 50 4.71 -1.28 7.00
C ILE A 50 5.90 -1.03 6.08
N VAL A 51 7.09 -0.78 6.63
CA VAL A 51 8.32 -0.61 5.85
C VAL A 51 8.71 -1.90 5.14
N GLU A 52 8.57 -3.06 5.79
CA GLU A 52 8.75 -4.37 5.17
C GLU A 52 7.78 -4.56 3.99
N ILE A 53 6.50 -4.21 4.18
CA ILE A 53 5.50 -4.26 3.12
C ILE A 53 5.88 -3.32 1.97
N GLU A 54 6.34 -2.10 2.25
CA GLU A 54 6.80 -1.13 1.26
C GLU A 54 8.14 -1.51 0.58
N ASN A 55 8.92 -2.43 1.15
CA ASN A 55 10.14 -2.98 0.55
C ASN A 55 9.90 -4.26 -0.26
N GLY A 56 8.67 -4.78 -0.32
CA GLY A 56 8.36 -6.03 -1.02
C GLY A 56 8.75 -7.28 -0.24
N SER A 57 8.98 -7.18 1.08
CA SER A 57 9.07 -8.36 1.95
C SER A 57 7.75 -9.15 1.92
N VAL A 58 7.83 -10.43 2.29
CA VAL A 58 6.66 -11.32 2.36
C VAL A 58 5.60 -10.70 3.27
N SER A 59 4.59 -10.14 2.63
CA SER A 59 3.53 -9.38 3.28
C SER A 59 2.33 -10.28 3.45
N ASP A 60 1.94 -10.55 4.70
CA ASP A 60 0.75 -11.35 4.93
C ASP A 60 -0.48 -10.66 4.32
N PRO A 61 -1.34 -11.39 3.58
CA PRO A 61 -2.55 -10.81 2.99
C PRO A 61 -3.49 -10.21 4.05
N ALA A 62 -3.41 -10.68 5.30
CA ALA A 62 -4.10 -10.07 6.43
C ALA A 62 -3.63 -8.64 6.75
N LYS A 63 -2.32 -8.36 6.66
CA LYS A 63 -1.74 -7.03 6.88
C LYS A 63 -2.12 -6.08 5.74
N LEU A 64 -2.02 -6.56 4.49
CA LEU A 64 -2.46 -5.80 3.31
C LEU A 64 -3.94 -5.43 3.38
N LYS A 65 -4.80 -6.35 3.84
CA LYS A 65 -6.23 -6.06 4.02
C LYS A 65 -6.50 -5.00 5.09
N ARG A 66 -5.69 -4.94 6.16
CA ARG A 66 -5.80 -3.87 7.18
C ARG A 66 -5.36 -2.51 6.60
N ILE A 67 -4.25 -2.48 5.87
CA ILE A 67 -3.78 -1.27 5.19
C ILE A 67 -4.83 -0.77 4.19
N ALA A 68 -5.40 -1.68 3.39
CA ALA A 68 -6.49 -1.35 2.48
C ALA A 68 -7.69 -0.72 3.20
N ALA A 69 -8.11 -1.32 4.33
CA ALA A 69 -9.22 -0.78 5.12
C ALA A 69 -8.92 0.61 5.69
N ALA A 70 -7.70 0.87 6.18
CA ALA A 70 -7.29 2.17 6.69
C ALA A 70 -7.22 3.25 5.60
N LEU A 71 -6.70 2.88 4.43
CA LEU A 71 -6.61 3.77 3.26
C LEU A 71 -7.95 3.89 2.51
N ARG A 72 -9.01 3.21 2.97
CA ARG A 72 -10.32 3.11 2.30
C ARG A 72 -10.23 2.61 0.85
N LEU A 73 -9.26 1.76 0.58
CA LEU A 73 -9.09 1.09 -0.70
C LEU A 73 -9.71 -0.31 -0.64
N PRO A 74 -10.29 -0.78 -1.75
CA PRO A 74 -10.75 -2.15 -1.81
C PRO A 74 -9.55 -3.10 -1.71
N ALA A 75 -9.70 -4.25 -1.05
CA ALA A 75 -8.61 -5.23 -0.91
C ALA A 75 -8.10 -5.74 -2.28
N SER A 76 -8.95 -5.65 -3.31
CA SER A 76 -8.60 -5.93 -4.70
C SER A 76 -7.63 -4.91 -5.32
N ALA A 77 -7.38 -3.78 -4.65
CA ALA A 77 -6.34 -2.84 -5.07
C ALA A 77 -4.93 -3.39 -4.84
N PHE A 78 -4.77 -4.36 -3.93
CA PHE A 78 -3.49 -4.95 -3.56
C PHE A 78 -3.35 -6.42 -3.97
N HIS A 79 -4.43 -7.03 -4.45
CA HIS A 79 -4.45 -8.37 -5.02
C HIS A 79 -5.46 -8.39 -6.16
N ALA A 80 -5.00 -8.70 -7.39
CA ALA A 80 -5.88 -9.01 -8.51
C ALA A 80 -6.32 -10.47 -8.46
#